data_AF-A0A6A2X6P8-F1
#
_entry.id   AF-A0A6A2X6P8-F1
#
_cell.length_a   1.000
_cell.length_b   1.000
_cell.length_c   1.000
_cell.angle_alpha   90.00
_cell.angle_beta   90.00
_cell.angle_gamma   90.00
#
_symmetry.space_group_name_H-M   'P 1'
#
loop_
_entity.id
_entity.type
_entity.pdbx_description
1 polymer ?
#
loop_
_entity_poly.entity_id
_entity_poly.type
_entity_poly.pdbx_seq_one_letter_code
_entity_poly.pdbx_strand_id
1 'polypeptide(L)'
;MTPQLSFQNFPHFFANQTLSSIPSSAGKLFCQWLVPSKQQVPRTQLATKATRKSAPTTGGVKKPHRFRAGTVALREIRKYQKSIELLIRKLPFQSLAREIAQYFKTDLMFQRSAVAAL
;
A
#
# COMPACT_ATOMS: atom_id res chain seq x y z
N MET A 1 -24.90 -1.34 41.52
CA MET A 1 -25.03 -2.52 40.63
C MET A 1 -23.88 -2.49 39.65
N THR A 2 -22.77 -3.12 39.99
CA THR A 2 -21.59 -3.26 39.12
C THR A 2 -21.22 -4.74 39.06
N PRO A 3 -21.20 -5.37 37.88
CA PRO A 3 -20.47 -6.59 37.70
C PRO A 3 -19.06 -6.29 37.16
N GLN A 4 -18.11 -6.65 38.01
CA GLN A 4 -16.74 -7.07 37.77
C GLN A 4 -16.43 -7.53 36.34
N LEU A 5 -15.43 -6.90 35.70
CA LEU A 5 -14.82 -7.36 34.46
C LEU A 5 -13.68 -8.33 34.80
N SER A 6 -13.91 -9.62 34.54
CA SER A 6 -12.89 -10.65 34.62
C SER A 6 -11.95 -10.60 33.41
N PHE A 7 -10.68 -10.35 33.71
CA PHE A 7 -9.54 -10.62 32.83
C PHE A 7 -9.54 -12.09 32.38
N GLN A 8 -9.57 -12.33 31.07
CA GLN A 8 -9.15 -13.59 30.43
C GLN A 8 -8.06 -13.24 29.41
N ASN A 9 -6.79 -13.40 29.79
CA ASN A 9 -5.93 -14.56 29.53
C ASN A 9 -5.43 -14.65 28.09
N PHE A 10 -4.24 -14.08 27.87
CA PHE A 10 -3.37 -14.31 26.72
C PHE A 10 -2.53 -15.58 26.97
N PRO A 11 -2.46 -16.54 26.03
CA PRO A 11 -1.44 -17.58 26.09
C PRO A 11 -0.16 -17.12 25.36
N HIS A 12 0.83 -16.74 26.16
CA HIS A 12 2.25 -16.85 25.83
C HIS A 12 2.69 -18.21 26.39
N PHE A 13 3.19 -19.14 25.57
CA PHE A 13 4.53 -19.73 25.72
C PHE A 13 4.76 -20.89 24.75
N PHE A 14 6.00 -20.96 24.30
CA PHE A 14 6.58 -21.86 23.30
C PHE A 14 7.08 -23.18 23.92
N ALA A 15 7.24 -24.18 23.03
CA ALA A 15 8.29 -25.22 23.01
C ALA A 15 8.11 -26.51 23.84
N ASN A 16 8.18 -27.69 23.17
CA ASN A 16 9.41 -28.51 23.05
C ASN A 16 9.14 -29.99 22.60
N GLN A 17 9.75 -30.40 21.45
CA GLN A 17 10.52 -31.64 21.13
C GLN A 17 9.99 -33.05 21.55
N THR A 18 10.11 -34.20 20.85
CA THR A 18 10.94 -34.70 19.73
C THR A 18 10.45 -36.07 19.22
N LEU A 19 10.58 -36.31 17.90
CA LEU A 19 10.95 -37.55 17.16
C LEU A 19 10.41 -38.94 17.59
N SER A 20 9.51 -39.50 16.77
CA SER A 20 9.73 -40.78 16.09
C SER A 20 8.68 -41.02 14.99
N SER A 21 9.07 -41.78 13.96
CA SER A 21 8.29 -42.31 12.83
C SER A 21 8.29 -41.51 11.51
N ILE A 22 9.41 -41.67 10.79
CA ILE A 22 9.49 -41.60 9.32
C ILE A 22 8.98 -42.93 8.76
N PRO A 23 8.02 -42.90 7.82
CA PRO A 23 8.24 -43.59 6.53
C PRO A 23 7.98 -42.61 5.37
N SER A 24 9.00 -42.36 4.55
CA SER A 24 9.16 -43.05 3.27
C SER A 24 7.96 -42.91 2.34
N SER A 25 7.82 -41.72 1.73
CA SER A 25 7.31 -41.61 0.37
C SER A 25 7.95 -40.40 -0.29
N ALA A 26 9.21 -40.60 -0.65
CA ALA A 26 9.92 -39.75 -1.58
C ALA A 26 9.16 -39.73 -2.91
N GLY A 27 9.01 -38.52 -3.46
CA GLY A 27 9.02 -38.31 -4.90
C GLY A 27 7.95 -39.02 -5.72
N LYS A 28 6.78 -38.40 -5.86
CA LYS A 28 6.05 -38.41 -7.13
C LYS A 28 6.31 -37.11 -7.90
N LEU A 29 7.61 -36.86 -8.11
CA LEU A 29 8.13 -36.24 -9.32
C LEU A 29 8.67 -37.37 -10.18
N PHE A 30 7.79 -38.16 -10.80
CA PHE A 30 8.18 -39.00 -11.92
C PHE A 30 6.94 -39.49 -12.68
N CYS A 31 7.06 -39.53 -14.01
CA CYS A 31 6.10 -40.00 -15.00
C CYS A 31 5.05 -38.99 -15.51
N GLN A 32 5.52 -37.94 -16.20
CA GLN A 32 5.17 -37.80 -17.62
C GLN A 32 6.34 -37.14 -18.38
N TRP A 33 7.48 -37.82 -18.37
CA TRP A 33 8.52 -37.66 -19.39
C TRP A 33 8.59 -38.97 -20.16
N LEU A 34 7.79 -39.07 -21.23
CA LEU A 34 8.19 -39.81 -22.42
C LEU A 34 7.39 -39.25 -23.59
N VAL A 35 7.98 -38.29 -24.28
CA VAL A 35 7.63 -37.93 -25.66
C VAL A 35 8.32 -38.97 -26.56
N PRO A 36 7.59 -39.79 -27.33
CA PRO A 36 8.22 -40.56 -28.39
C PRO A 36 8.53 -39.64 -29.56
N SER A 37 9.79 -39.67 -29.98
CA SER A 37 10.28 -38.93 -31.14
C SER A 37 9.68 -39.44 -32.46
N LYS A 38 9.65 -38.52 -33.44
CA LYS A 38 9.65 -38.76 -34.90
C LYS A 38 8.38 -39.37 -35.51
N GLN A 39 7.67 -38.51 -36.25
CA GLN A 39 7.65 -38.56 -37.72
C GLN A 39 7.23 -37.20 -38.26
N GLN A 40 8.11 -36.59 -39.07
CA GLN A 40 7.74 -35.53 -40.01
C GLN A 40 7.32 -36.20 -41.32
N VAL A 41 6.19 -35.76 -41.87
CA VAL A 41 5.93 -35.81 -43.31
C VAL A 41 5.81 -34.36 -43.77
N PRO A 42 6.60 -33.89 -44.75
CA PRO A 42 6.57 -32.51 -45.19
C PRO A 42 5.38 -32.34 -46.13
N ARG A 43 4.26 -31.82 -45.62
CA ARG A 43 3.21 -31.27 -46.49
C ARG A 43 3.17 -29.77 -46.34
N THR A 44 3.86 -29.12 -47.27
CA THR A 44 3.66 -27.73 -47.68
C THR A 44 2.18 -27.38 -47.70
N GLN A 45 1.78 -26.45 -46.83
CA GLN A 45 0.70 -25.51 -47.15
C GLN A 45 1.17 -24.11 -46.78
N LEU A 46 1.55 -23.39 -47.83
CA LEU A 46 1.80 -21.96 -47.84
C LEU A 46 0.48 -21.25 -47.50
N ALA A 47 0.41 -20.66 -46.32
CA ALA A 47 -0.56 -19.61 -46.02
C ALA A 47 0.13 -18.54 -45.18
N THR A 48 0.91 -17.71 -45.86
CA THR A 48 1.36 -16.42 -45.36
C THR A 48 0.15 -15.53 -45.10
N LYS A 49 -0.34 -15.49 -43.86
CA LYS A 49 -1.16 -14.37 -43.39
C LYS A 49 -0.22 -13.33 -42.78
N ALA A 50 0.41 -12.56 -43.65
CA ALA A 50 1.13 -11.36 -43.28
C ALA A 50 0.15 -10.23 -42.96
N THR A 51 0.53 -9.40 -41.98
CA THR A 51 -0.04 -8.09 -41.61
C THR A 51 -1.40 -8.16 -40.88
N ARG A 52 -1.61 -7.60 -39.69
CA ARG A 52 -1.00 -6.42 -39.04
C ARG A 52 -0.95 -6.66 -37.53
N LYS A 53 0.22 -6.45 -36.90
CA LYS A 53 0.21 -5.88 -35.55
C LYS A 53 -0.29 -4.45 -35.73
N SER A 54 -1.58 -4.19 -35.51
CA SER A 54 -2.02 -2.81 -35.38
C SER A 54 -1.31 -2.25 -34.15
N ALA A 55 -0.52 -1.20 -34.35
CA ALA A 55 -0.11 -0.30 -33.28
C ALA A 55 -1.32 -0.05 -32.35
N PRO A 56 -1.14 0.23 -31.04
CA PRO A 56 -2.22 0.84 -30.29
C PRO A 56 -2.58 2.10 -31.07
N THR A 57 -3.71 2.07 -31.77
CA THR A 57 -4.30 3.25 -32.36
C THR A 57 -4.36 4.23 -31.21
N THR A 58 -3.64 5.35 -31.33
CA THR A 58 -3.72 6.53 -30.48
C THR A 58 -5.14 7.07 -30.60
N GLY A 59 -6.10 6.31 -30.07
CA GLY A 59 -7.51 6.61 -30.01
C GLY A 59 -7.63 7.70 -28.98
N GLY A 60 -7.80 8.92 -29.48
CA GLY A 60 -8.00 10.19 -28.79
C GLY A 60 -7.87 10.15 -27.27
N VAL A 61 -6.86 10.85 -26.76
CA VAL A 61 -6.70 11.16 -25.32
C VAL A 61 -8.08 11.47 -24.73
N LYS A 62 -8.58 10.57 -23.85
CA LYS A 62 -9.85 10.77 -23.17
C LYS A 62 -9.80 12.14 -22.50
N LYS A 63 -10.83 12.97 -22.73
CA LYS A 63 -10.93 14.29 -22.12
C LYS A 63 -10.68 14.16 -20.61
N PRO A 64 -9.85 15.02 -20.00
CA PRO A 64 -9.55 14.93 -18.58
C PRO A 64 -10.85 15.02 -17.78
N HIS A 65 -11.10 14.02 -16.95
CA HIS A 65 -12.31 13.96 -16.14
C HIS A 65 -12.27 15.06 -15.08
N ARG A 66 -13.23 16.00 -15.17
CA ARG A 66 -13.41 17.05 -14.16
C ARG A 66 -14.55 16.65 -13.21
N PHE A 67 -14.24 16.60 -11.92
CA PHE A 67 -15.25 16.37 -10.89
C PHE A 67 -16.25 17.53 -10.82
N ARG A 68 -17.47 17.24 -10.37
CA ARG A 68 -18.50 18.26 -10.11
C ARG A 68 -18.10 19.11 -8.91
N ALA A 69 -18.61 20.35 -8.87
CA ALA A 69 -18.43 21.21 -7.72
C ALA A 69 -18.91 20.48 -6.45
N GLY A 70 -18.20 20.65 -5.34
CA GLY A 70 -18.48 19.95 -4.08
C GLY A 70 -17.88 18.54 -3.96
N THR A 71 -17.64 17.80 -5.05
CA THR A 71 -17.08 16.44 -4.95
C THR A 71 -15.66 16.42 -4.35
N VAL A 72 -14.81 17.39 -4.73
CA VAL A 72 -13.45 17.51 -4.18
C VAL A 72 -13.50 18.00 -2.73
N ALA A 73 -14.34 18.99 -2.43
CA ALA A 73 -14.51 19.51 -1.07
C ALA A 73 -14.97 18.43 -0.07
N LEU A 74 -15.97 17.61 -0.44
CA LEU A 74 -16.43 16.51 0.42
C LEU A 74 -15.34 15.45 0.65
N ARG A 75 -14.47 15.22 -0.35
CA ARG A 75 -13.33 14.31 -0.22
C ARG A 75 -12.29 14.87 0.75
N GLU A 76 -11.98 16.16 0.65
CA GLU A 76 -11.03 16.84 1.55
C GLU A 76 -11.55 16.89 2.99
N ILE A 77 -12.82 17.20 3.21
CA ILE A 77 -13.46 17.17 4.54
C ILE A 77 -13.32 15.78 5.17
N ARG A 78 -13.68 14.73 4.43
CA ARG A 78 -13.56 13.35 4.92
C ARG A 78 -12.11 12.95 5.19
N LYS A 79 -11.15 13.46 4.41
CA LYS A 79 -9.71 13.20 4.61
C LYS A 79 -9.22 13.84 5.90
N TYR A 80 -9.40 15.15 6.07
CA TYR A 80 -8.87 15.90 7.22
C TYR A 80 -9.58 15.62 8.53
N GLN A 81 -10.83 15.16 8.50
CA GLN A 81 -11.50 14.71 9.72
C GLN A 81 -11.04 13.32 10.17
N LYS A 82 -10.48 12.50 9.27
CA LYS A 82 -9.92 11.18 9.61
C LYS A 82 -8.55 11.28 10.28
N SER A 83 -7.76 12.29 9.93
CA SER A 83 -6.40 12.48 10.42
C SER A 83 -6.25 13.85 11.09
N ILE A 84 -5.67 13.88 12.29
CA ILE A 84 -5.45 15.13 13.04
C ILE A 84 -4.16 15.87 12.65
N GLU A 85 -3.79 15.85 11.36
CA GLU A 85 -2.59 16.55 10.89
C GLU A 85 -2.79 18.07 10.88
N LEU A 86 -1.73 18.81 11.24
CA LEU A 86 -1.77 20.27 11.17
C LEU A 86 -1.90 20.70 9.70
N LEU A 87 -2.94 21.48 9.40
CA LEU A 87 -3.20 21.98 8.04
C LEU A 87 -2.22 23.08 7.62
N ILE A 88 -1.62 23.76 8.61
CA ILE A 88 -0.63 24.82 8.40
C ILE A 88 0.77 24.21 8.49
N ARG A 89 1.67 24.65 7.60
CA ARG A 89 3.08 24.22 7.63
C ARG A 89 3.74 24.65 8.95
N LYS A 90 4.52 23.73 9.55
CA LYS A 90 5.13 23.95 10.88
C LYS A 90 6.13 25.11 10.92
N LEU A 91 6.98 25.24 9.92
CA LEU A 91 8.05 26.26 9.90
C LEU A 91 7.53 27.71 9.85
N PRO A 92 6.63 28.10 8.92
CA PRO A 92 6.14 29.47 8.89
C PRO A 92 5.32 29.83 10.13
N PHE A 93 4.53 28.90 10.67
CA PHE A 93 3.79 29.12 11.92
C PHE A 93 4.73 29.37 13.11
N GLN A 94 5.79 28.57 13.23
CA GLN A 94 6.82 28.76 14.25
C GLN A 94 7.56 30.09 14.09
N SER A 95 7.91 30.50 12.87
CA SER A 95 8.57 31.78 12.60
C SER A 95 7.69 32.96 13.02
N LEU A 96 6.39 32.93 12.68
CA LEU A 96 5.44 33.97 13.08
C LEU A 96 5.26 34.07 14.59
N ALA A 97 5.15 32.92 15.28
CA ALA A 97 5.04 32.91 16.74
C ALA A 97 6.27 33.54 17.42
N ARG A 98 7.48 33.32 16.88
CA ARG A 98 8.72 33.92 17.38
C ARG A 98 8.81 35.41 17.08
N GLU A 99 8.39 35.82 15.88
CA GLU A 99 8.33 37.23 15.50
C GLU A 99 7.42 38.02 16.47
N ILE A 100 6.23 37.49 16.76
CA ILE A 100 5.28 38.12 17.68
C ILE A 100 5.86 38.20 19.10
N ALA A 101 6.49 37.13 19.57
CA ALA A 101 7.06 37.07 20.92
C ALA A 101 8.23 38.05 21.12
N GLN A 102 9.02 38.29 20.07
CA GLN A 102 10.14 39.23 20.10
C GLN A 102 9.69 40.66 20.42
N TYR A 103 8.48 41.06 20.01
CA TYR A 103 7.94 42.38 20.35
C TYR A 103 7.68 42.58 21.84
N PHE A 104 7.56 41.50 22.62
CA PHE A 104 7.33 41.58 24.07
C PHE A 104 8.63 41.42 24.87
N LYS A 105 9.44 40.40 24.57
CA LYS A 105 10.72 40.11 25.24
C LYS A 105 11.69 39.46 24.27
N THR A 106 12.94 39.94 24.25
CA THR A 106 13.93 39.57 23.23
C THR A 106 14.61 38.22 23.45
N ASP A 107 14.56 37.67 24.67
CA ASP A 107 15.33 36.46 25.06
C ASP A 107 14.43 35.24 25.37
N LEU A 108 13.23 35.19 24.77
CA LEU A 108 12.28 34.11 25.03
C LEU A 108 12.69 32.80 24.32
N MET A 109 12.80 31.73 25.12
CA MET A 109 13.02 30.37 24.63
C MET A 109 11.72 29.57 24.62
N PHE A 110 11.45 28.92 23.49
CA PHE A 110 10.24 28.12 23.31
C PHE A 110 10.53 26.63 23.43
N GLN A 111 9.72 25.94 24.24
CA GLN A 111 9.64 24.49 24.20
C GLN A 111 8.94 24.03 22.92
N ARG A 112 9.33 22.86 22.39
CA ARG A 112 8.72 22.28 21.19
C ARG A 112 7.23 21.99 21.37
N SER A 113 6.84 21.49 22.54
CA SER A 113 5.44 21.21 22.89
C SER A 113 4.60 22.49 22.95
N ALA A 114 5.16 23.57 23.50
CA ALA A 114 4.47 24.86 23.59
C ALA A 114 4.10 25.40 22.20
N VAL A 115 5.04 25.36 21.24
CA VAL A 115 4.76 25.81 19.86
C VAL A 115 3.72 24.93 19.16
N ALA A 116 3.60 23.66 19.51
CA ALA A 116 2.60 22.75 18.93
C ALA A 116 1.20 22.89 19.54
N ALA A 117 1.09 23.56 20.70
CA ALA A 117 -0.17 23.75 21.43
C ALA A 117 -0.85 25.10 21.11
N LEU A 118 -0.10 26.06 20.55
CA LEU A 118 -0.62 27.32 20.02
C LEU A 118 -1.37 27.10 18.71
#